data_AF-A0AAV6CY31-F1
#
_entry.id   AF-A0AAV6CY31-F1
#
_cell.length_a   1.000
_cell.length_b   1.000
_cell.length_c   1.000
_cell.angle_alpha   90.00
_cell.angle_beta   90.00
_cell.angle_gamma   90.00
#
_symmetry.space_group_name_H-M   'P 1'
#
loop_
_entity.id
_entity.type
_entity.pdbx_description
1 polymer ?
#
loop_
_entity_poly.entity_id
_entity_poly.type
_entity_poly.pdbx_seq_one_letter_code
_entity_poly.pdbx_strand_id
1 'polypeptide(L)'
;MRLTRILPAVVIATAFSFTGAAPASAMVLWCESDPPIQLVTPAGANLTVNNMVYVPRYDMHLATHFPAAATTVADGHGGTLITVHVQVAWGISVAHVVSSENRYQVASSGDGAGGTVVTTYLDVPIT
;
A
#
# COMPACT_ATOMS: atom_id res chain seq x y z
N MET A 1 -36.13 31.05 -33.61
CA MET A 1 -35.38 31.39 -32.38
C MET A 1 -34.32 30.33 -32.15
N ARG A 2 -33.06 30.72 -31.99
CA ARG A 2 -31.96 29.86 -31.55
C ARG A 2 -32.16 29.49 -30.08
N LEU A 3 -31.93 28.23 -29.71
CA LEU A 3 -31.40 27.90 -28.39
C LEU A 3 -30.34 26.80 -28.53
N THR A 4 -29.17 27.12 -28.01
CA THR A 4 -27.91 26.38 -28.01
C THR A 4 -27.90 25.19 -27.04
N ARG A 5 -27.13 24.15 -27.42
CA ARG A 5 -26.43 23.10 -26.63
C ARG A 5 -26.74 23.01 -25.12
N ILE A 6 -26.84 21.77 -24.61
CA ILE A 6 -25.95 21.16 -23.60
C ILE A 6 -26.25 19.64 -23.54
N LEU A 7 -25.23 18.81 -23.80
CA LEU A 7 -25.15 17.40 -23.35
C LEU A 7 -24.42 17.42 -22.00
N PRO A 8 -24.80 16.56 -21.03
CA PRO A 8 -23.76 15.90 -20.27
C PRO A 8 -24.03 14.40 -20.00
N ALA A 9 -23.04 13.61 -20.41
CA ALA A 9 -22.50 12.40 -19.79
C ALA A 9 -23.39 11.62 -18.80
N VAL A 10 -23.82 10.44 -19.24
CA VAL A 10 -24.31 9.37 -18.36
C VAL A 10 -23.12 8.81 -17.57
N VAL A 11 -23.02 9.18 -16.30
CA VAL A 11 -22.11 8.53 -15.34
C VAL A 11 -22.75 7.19 -14.93
N ILE A 12 -22.14 6.09 -15.35
CA ILE A 12 -22.53 4.75 -14.91
C ILE A 12 -21.98 4.58 -13.48
N ALA A 13 -22.86 4.72 -12.50
CA ALA A 13 -22.56 4.39 -11.11
C ALA A 13 -22.54 2.86 -10.94
N THR A 14 -21.35 2.26 -10.94
CA THR A 14 -21.18 0.86 -10.51
C THR A 14 -21.27 0.81 -8.99
N ALA A 15 -22.39 0.30 -8.49
CA ALA A 15 -22.59 0.00 -7.08
C ALA A 15 -21.64 -1.13 -6.65
N PHE A 16 -20.52 -0.78 -6.01
CA PHE A 16 -19.70 -1.73 -5.27
C PHE A 16 -20.45 -2.11 -3.98
N SER A 17 -21.06 -3.29 -4.00
CA SER A 17 -21.69 -3.90 -2.86
C SER A 17 -20.61 -4.43 -1.91
N PHE A 18 -20.22 -3.63 -0.92
CA PHE A 18 -19.40 -4.10 0.20
C PHE A 18 -20.29 -4.91 1.15
N THR A 19 -20.45 -6.20 0.86
CA THR A 19 -21.04 -7.16 1.79
C THR A 19 -20.02 -7.47 2.89
N GLY A 20 -20.27 -6.99 4.11
CA GLY A 20 -19.62 -7.51 5.32
C GLY A 20 -18.82 -6.51 6.15
N ALA A 21 -19.39 -5.36 6.52
CA ALA A 21 -18.85 -4.57 7.62
C ALA A 21 -19.33 -5.16 8.96
N ALA A 22 -18.58 -6.14 9.48
CA ALA A 22 -18.63 -6.45 10.91
C ALA A 22 -18.09 -5.24 11.70
N PRO A 23 -18.66 -4.92 12.89
CA PRO A 23 -18.47 -3.63 13.52
C PRO A 23 -17.03 -3.46 14.02
N ALA A 24 -16.48 -2.29 13.71
CA ALA A 24 -15.26 -1.75 14.31
C ALA A 24 -15.36 -1.75 15.84
N SER A 25 -14.54 -2.55 16.51
CA SER A 25 -14.19 -2.43 17.93
C SER A 25 -12.99 -3.32 18.26
N ALA A 26 -11.90 -2.70 18.74
CA ALA A 26 -10.84 -3.31 19.57
C ALA A 26 -9.66 -4.08 18.93
N MET A 27 -9.24 -3.78 17.71
CA MET A 27 -7.83 -3.99 17.34
C MET A 27 -7.16 -2.63 17.19
N VAL A 28 -6.57 -2.17 18.29
CA VAL A 28 -5.58 -1.09 18.20
C VAL A 28 -4.36 -1.72 17.56
N LEU A 29 -4.37 -1.71 16.23
CA LEU A 29 -3.25 -2.13 15.43
C LEU A 29 -2.15 -1.11 15.69
N TRP A 30 -1.07 -1.58 16.29
CA TRP A 30 0.08 -0.72 16.49
C TRP A 30 0.80 -0.58 15.14
N CYS A 31 1.00 0.66 14.70
CA CYS A 31 1.65 0.98 13.44
C CYS A 31 3.11 1.28 13.73
N GLU A 32 4.00 0.30 13.51
CA GLU A 32 5.42 0.59 13.37
C GLU A 32 5.61 1.13 11.95
N SER A 33 6.03 2.37 11.83
CA SER A 33 6.55 2.88 10.56
C SER A 33 8.02 2.51 10.51
N ASP A 34 8.37 1.56 9.65
CA ASP A 34 9.79 1.39 9.29
C ASP A 34 10.26 2.72 8.63
N PRO A 35 11.53 3.15 8.81
CA PRO A 35 12.01 4.37 8.17
C PRO A 35 11.71 4.35 6.67
N PRO A 36 11.26 5.48 6.11
CA PRO A 36 10.88 5.56 4.71
C PRO A 36 12.02 5.11 3.78
N ILE A 37 11.72 4.24 2.82
CA ILE A 37 12.70 3.76 1.85
C ILE A 37 12.77 4.75 0.70
N GLN A 38 13.93 5.36 0.51
CA GLN A 38 14.19 6.21 -0.65
C GLN A 38 14.68 5.37 -1.82
N LEU A 39 14.08 5.60 -2.99
CA LEU A 39 14.34 4.84 -4.21
C LEU A 39 14.53 5.81 -5.37
N VAL A 40 15.32 5.41 -6.36
CA VAL A 40 15.46 6.14 -7.63
C VAL A 40 14.82 5.30 -8.72
N THR A 41 13.82 5.85 -9.42
CA THR A 41 13.20 5.15 -10.54
C THR A 41 14.20 4.95 -11.68
N PRO A 42 13.95 3.99 -12.59
CA PRO A 42 14.73 3.88 -13.82
C PRO A 42 14.76 5.17 -14.65
N ALA A 43 13.74 6.02 -14.53
CA ALA A 43 13.67 7.33 -15.17
C ALA A 43 14.41 8.46 -14.41
N GLY A 44 15.02 8.15 -13.26
CA GLY A 44 15.83 9.10 -12.46
C GLY A 44 15.03 9.94 -11.45
N ALA A 45 13.77 9.58 -11.16
CA ALA A 45 12.97 10.29 -10.16
C ALA A 45 13.20 9.71 -8.76
N ASN A 46 13.33 10.56 -7.76
CA ASN A 46 13.38 10.13 -6.36
C ASN A 46 11.95 9.89 -5.84
N LEU A 47 11.72 8.69 -5.31
CA LEU A 47 10.47 8.29 -4.66
C LEU A 47 10.74 7.91 -3.21
N THR A 48 9.69 8.00 -2.40
CA THR A 48 9.74 7.60 -0.99
C THR A 48 8.61 6.63 -0.70
N VAL A 49 8.97 5.40 -0.38
CA VAL A 49 8.03 4.35 -0.02
C VAL A 49 7.91 4.29 1.49
N ASN A 50 6.67 4.41 1.98
CA ASN A 50 6.33 4.28 3.38
C ASN A 50 5.68 2.92 3.62
N ASN A 51 6.11 2.24 4.66
CA ASN A 51 5.57 0.95 5.07
C ASN A 51 4.91 1.09 6.43
N MET A 52 3.66 0.65 6.54
CA MET A 52 2.93 0.57 7.80
C MET A 52 2.63 -0.90 8.06
N VAL A 53 3.08 -1.40 9.21
CA VAL A 53 2.78 -2.77 9.64
C VAL A 53 1.82 -2.72 10.81
N TYR A 54 0.69 -3.37 10.64
CA TYR A 54 -0.40 -3.45 11.59
C TYR A 54 -0.41 -4.83 12.23
N VAL A 55 -0.20 -4.90 13.54
CA VAL A 55 -0.21 -6.16 14.31
C VAL A 55 -1.21 -6.11 15.46
N PRO A 56 -1.73 -7.27 15.92
CA PRO A 56 -2.56 -7.34 17.11
C PRO A 56 -1.83 -6.81 18.36
N ARG A 57 -2.59 -6.21 19.29
CA ARG A 57 -2.04 -5.67 20.55
C ARG A 57 -1.21 -6.68 21.35
N TYR A 58 -1.61 -7.95 21.37
CA TYR A 58 -0.91 -8.97 22.14
C TYR A 58 0.47 -9.31 21.54
N ASP A 59 0.68 -9.04 20.24
CA ASP A 59 1.95 -9.22 19.55
C ASP A 59 2.78 -7.93 19.45
N MET A 60 2.27 -6.80 19.97
CA MET A 60 2.94 -5.48 19.88
C MET A 60 4.34 -5.49 20.50
N HIS A 61 4.58 -6.33 21.52
CA HIS A 61 5.90 -6.48 22.14
C HIS A 61 6.97 -7.06 21.21
N LEU A 62 6.55 -7.72 20.11
CA LEU A 62 7.42 -8.25 19.05
C LEU A 62 7.59 -7.27 17.89
N ALA A 63 6.86 -6.15 17.90
CA ALA A 63 6.70 -5.27 16.75
C ALA A 63 7.77 -4.19 16.64
N THR A 64 8.95 -4.33 17.27
CA THR A 64 9.92 -3.23 17.45
C THR A 64 10.67 -2.78 16.19
N HIS A 65 10.76 -3.65 15.18
CA HIS A 65 11.40 -3.33 13.90
C HIS A 65 10.98 -4.38 12.85
N PHE A 66 10.56 -3.91 11.67
CA PHE A 66 10.18 -4.76 10.55
C PHE A 66 11.10 -4.48 9.36
N PRO A 67 12.20 -5.23 9.20
CA PRO A 67 13.13 -5.02 8.09
C PRO A 67 12.39 -5.01 6.76
N ALA A 68 12.55 -3.92 6.02
CA ALA A 68 11.94 -3.75 4.71
C ALA A 68 12.99 -3.45 3.64
N ALA A 69 12.79 -4.01 2.45
CA ALA A 69 13.59 -3.73 1.28
C ALA A 69 12.65 -3.46 0.10
N ALA A 70 13.01 -2.53 -0.77
CA ALA A 70 12.27 -2.25 -1.97
C ALA A 70 13.18 -2.23 -3.19
N THR A 71 12.65 -2.68 -4.32
CA THR A 71 13.32 -2.70 -5.61
C THR A 71 12.43 -2.06 -6.65
N THR A 72 13.04 -1.42 -7.65
CA THR A 72 12.31 -0.70 -8.70
C THR A 72 12.73 -1.21 -10.07
N VAL A 73 11.75 -1.51 -10.92
CA VAL A 73 11.96 -1.89 -12.32
C VAL A 73 11.03 -1.08 -13.22
N ALA A 74 11.38 -0.96 -14.49
CA ALA A 74 10.47 -0.34 -15.46
C ALA A 74 9.25 -1.25 -15.64
N ASP A 75 8.05 -0.67 -15.67
CA ASP A 75 6.77 -1.39 -15.79
C ASP A 75 6.41 -1.80 -17.25
N GLY A 76 7.22 -1.38 -18.23
CA GLY A 76 6.99 -1.58 -19.66
C GLY A 76 5.97 -0.61 -20.31
N HIS A 77 5.29 0.21 -19.52
CA HIS A 77 4.29 1.21 -19.96
C HIS A 77 4.75 2.65 -19.73
N GLY A 78 5.98 2.83 -19.22
CA GLY A 78 6.62 4.12 -18.98
C GLY A 78 6.69 4.50 -17.50
N GLY A 79 5.96 3.80 -16.64
CA GLY A 79 6.02 3.94 -15.20
C GLY A 79 7.11 3.08 -14.55
N THR A 80 6.95 2.85 -13.26
CA THR A 80 7.88 2.10 -12.41
C THR A 80 7.12 1.15 -11.53
N LEU A 81 7.41 -0.14 -11.64
CA LEU A 81 6.94 -1.15 -10.72
C LEU A 81 7.91 -1.22 -9.54
N ILE A 82 7.40 -0.92 -8.35
CA ILE A 82 8.12 -1.06 -7.10
C ILE A 82 7.67 -2.34 -6.41
N THR A 83 8.62 -3.23 -6.12
CA THR A 83 8.38 -4.43 -5.31
C THR A 83 8.97 -4.20 -3.93
N VAL A 84 8.12 -4.30 -2.91
CA VAL A 84 8.49 -4.11 -1.51
C VAL A 84 8.39 -5.44 -0.78
N HIS A 85 9.40 -5.78 0.00
CA HIS A 85 9.46 -6.97 0.85
C HIS A 85 9.58 -6.51 2.30
N VAL A 86 8.63 -6.91 3.14
CA VAL A 86 8.61 -6.61 4.57
C VAL A 86 8.70 -7.91 5.35
N GLN A 87 9.72 -8.03 6.19
CA GLN A 87 9.93 -9.21 7.02
C GLN A 87 9.12 -9.10 8.32
N VAL A 88 8.22 -10.06 8.53
CA VAL A 88 7.39 -10.14 9.75
C VAL A 88 8.15 -10.92 10.82
N ALA A 89 8.36 -10.31 11.99
CA ALA A 89 9.08 -10.93 13.10
C ALA A 89 8.42 -12.24 13.55
N TRP A 90 9.26 -13.22 13.94
CA TRP A 90 8.79 -14.50 14.46
C TRP A 90 7.92 -14.30 15.72
N GLY A 91 6.88 -15.13 15.85
CA GLY A 91 5.95 -15.08 16.99
C GLY A 91 4.74 -14.17 16.79
N ILE A 92 4.73 -13.32 15.75
CA ILE A 92 3.54 -12.55 15.36
C ILE A 92 2.50 -13.50 14.77
N SER A 93 1.27 -13.46 15.27
CA SER A 93 0.18 -14.32 14.81
C SER A 93 -0.37 -13.88 13.46
N VAL A 94 -0.52 -12.58 13.27
CA VAL A 94 -0.97 -11.96 12.02
C VAL A 94 -0.37 -10.56 11.88
N ALA A 95 0.01 -10.19 10.67
CA ALA A 95 0.49 -8.87 10.32
C ALA A 95 -0.19 -8.42 9.02
N HIS A 96 -0.71 -7.21 9.00
CA HIS A 96 -1.21 -6.54 7.80
C HIS A 96 -0.21 -5.45 7.42
N VAL A 97 0.40 -5.55 6.24
CA VAL A 97 1.42 -4.63 5.76
C VAL A 97 0.80 -3.76 4.67
N VAL A 98 1.00 -2.45 4.77
CA VAL A 98 0.60 -1.48 3.75
C VAL A 98 1.83 -0.70 3.30
N SER A 99 2.20 -0.85 2.04
CA SER A 99 3.21 -0.04 1.39
C SER A 99 2.55 1.07 0.59
N SER A 100 3.13 2.27 0.59
CA SER A 100 2.57 3.42 -0.11
C SER A 100 3.63 4.38 -0.61
N GLU A 101 3.34 5.03 -1.73
CA GLU A 101 4.11 6.16 -2.27
C GLU A 101 3.17 7.36 -2.36
N ASN A 102 3.49 8.42 -1.62
CA ASN A 102 2.55 9.52 -1.39
C ASN A 102 2.50 10.53 -2.55
N ARG A 103 3.57 10.68 -3.33
CA ARG A 103 3.61 11.62 -4.46
C ARG A 103 2.61 11.24 -5.55
N TYR A 104 2.43 9.94 -5.78
CA TYR A 104 1.50 9.39 -6.78
C TYR A 104 0.23 8.80 -6.17
N GLN A 105 0.08 8.87 -4.84
CA GLN A 105 -1.08 8.34 -4.11
C GLN A 105 -1.36 6.86 -4.39
N VAL A 106 -0.29 6.07 -4.54
CA VAL A 106 -0.40 4.63 -4.75
C VAL A 106 -0.15 3.89 -3.45
N ALA A 107 -0.94 2.86 -3.20
CA ALA A 107 -0.80 2.01 -2.04
C ALA A 107 -1.14 0.56 -2.39
N SER A 108 -0.52 -0.38 -1.69
CA SER A 108 -0.72 -1.81 -1.86
C SER A 108 -0.55 -2.46 -0.50
N SER A 109 -1.32 -3.52 -0.26
CA SER A 109 -1.35 -4.20 1.02
C SER A 109 -1.22 -5.71 0.87
N GLY A 110 -0.69 -6.35 1.90
CA GLY A 110 -0.61 -7.79 2.00
C GLY A 110 -0.67 -8.26 3.45
N ASP A 111 -1.11 -9.50 3.64
CA ASP A 111 -1.18 -10.13 4.95
C ASP A 111 -0.10 -11.20 5.10
N GLY A 112 0.40 -11.36 6.31
CA GLY A 112 1.40 -12.36 6.65
C GLY A 112 1.33 -12.78 8.11
N ALA A 113 2.21 -13.70 8.48
CA ALA A 113 2.39 -14.17 9.84
C ALA A 113 3.88 -14.15 10.21
N GLY A 114 4.19 -14.41 11.48
CA GLY A 114 5.57 -14.37 11.96
C GLY A 114 6.49 -15.33 11.22
N GLY A 115 7.67 -14.84 10.87
CA GLY A 115 8.66 -15.59 10.09
C GLY A 115 8.43 -15.56 8.57
N THR A 116 7.40 -14.85 8.10
CA THR A 116 7.13 -14.69 6.66
C THR A 116 7.65 -13.36 6.12
N VAL A 117 7.78 -13.28 4.79
CA VAL A 117 8.07 -12.04 4.08
C VAL A 117 6.83 -11.66 3.28
N VAL A 118 6.21 -10.53 3.63
CA VAL A 118 5.07 -9.98 2.90
C VAL A 118 5.61 -9.18 1.72
N THR A 119 5.13 -9.49 0.51
CA THR A 119 5.53 -8.80 -0.71
C THR A 119 4.36 -8.00 -1.25
N THR A 120 4.57 -6.70 -1.48
CA THR A 120 3.58 -5.79 -2.06
C THR A 120 4.14 -5.11 -3.30
N TYR A 121 3.25 -4.75 -4.22
CA TYR A 121 3.60 -4.15 -5.51
C TYR A 121 2.94 -2.78 -5.63
N LEU A 122 3.75 -1.75 -5.90
CA LEU A 122 3.27 -0.40 -6.21
C LEU A 122 3.56 -0.12 -7.67
N ASP A 123 2.51 0.14 -8.45
CA ASP A 123 2.63 0.57 -9.84
C ASP A 123 2.58 2.09 -9.90
N VAL A 124 3.73 2.72 -10.13
CA VAL A 124 3.87 4.18 -10.16
C VAL A 124 3.82 4.65 -11.62
N PRO A 125 2.84 5.51 -12.00
CA PRO A 125 2.71 5.94 -13.38
C PRO A 125 3.83 6.90 -13.81
N ILE A 126 4.00 7.03 -15.13
CA ILE A 126 4.84 8.07 -15.72
C ILE A 126 4.21 9.44 -15.47
N THR A 127 5.01 10.40 -14.99
CA THR A 127 4.62 11.83 -14.92
C THR A 127 4.48 12.46 -16.28
#